data_AF-A0A1Y1K5G4-F1
#
_entry.id   AF-A0A1Y1K5G4-F1
#
_cell.length_a   1.000
_cell.length_b   1.000
_cell.length_c   1.000
_cell.angle_alpha   90.00
_cell.angle_beta   90.00
_cell.angle_gamma   90.00
#
_symmetry.space_group_name_H-M   'P 1'
#
loop_
_entity.id
_entity.type
_entity.pdbx_description
1 polymer ?
#
loop_
_entity_poly.entity_id
_entity_poly.type
_entity_poly.pdbx_seq_one_letter_code
_entity_poly.pdbx_strand_id
1 'polypeptide(L)'
;NRMNVDAMYHPGVHRRGQIAVNRGHFLDDDLAGFDAPFFAASKEDAEVMDPQQRLLLECTYRALENAGLPMEKVSGTRTSVYSGVFSNDWQHLQCKDGEQCKTTTALGVQ
;
A
#
# COMPACT_ATOMS: atom_id res chain seq x y z
N ASN A 1 15.50 -5.05 1.50
CA ASN A 1 16.22 -4.20 0.54
C ASN A 1 15.26 -3.90 -0.62
N ARG A 2 14.79 -2.64 -0.78
CA ARG A 2 13.61 -2.32 -1.63
C ARG A 2 13.91 -2.31 -3.12
N MET A 3 15.11 -1.91 -3.51
CA MET A 3 15.54 -1.81 -4.91
C MET A 3 17.06 -1.66 -4.98
N ASN A 4 17.66 -2.03 -6.11
CA ASN A 4 19.09 -1.83 -6.38
C ASN A 4 19.31 -0.41 -6.95
N VAL A 5 19.53 0.56 -6.06
CA VAL A 5 19.71 1.97 -6.42
C VAL A 5 21.01 2.19 -7.22
N ASP A 6 22.07 1.46 -6.87
CA ASP A 6 23.38 1.58 -7.54
C ASP A 6 23.29 1.20 -9.03
N ALA A 7 22.45 0.23 -9.38
CA ALA A 7 22.19 -0.13 -10.78
C ALA A 7 21.42 0.94 -11.57
N MET A 8 20.68 1.82 -10.89
CA MET A 8 19.81 2.83 -11.50
C MET A 8 20.41 4.24 -11.48
N TYR A 9 21.34 4.52 -10.57
CA TYR A 9 21.87 5.86 -10.34
C TYR A 9 22.92 6.27 -11.38
N HIS A 10 22.80 7.50 -11.89
CA HIS A 10 23.85 8.17 -12.66
C HIS A 10 23.74 9.68 -12.54
N PRO A 11 24.85 10.41 -12.29
CA PRO A 11 24.82 11.85 -12.05
C PRO A 11 24.47 12.69 -13.30
N GLY A 12 24.57 12.10 -14.50
CA GLY A 12 24.20 12.75 -15.76
C GLY A 12 22.69 12.79 -15.99
N VAL A 13 22.11 13.99 -16.00
CA VAL A 13 20.66 14.30 -16.08
C VAL A 13 19.92 13.83 -17.34
N HIS A 14 20.59 13.18 -18.31
CA HIS A 14 20.00 12.88 -19.63
C HIS A 14 20.20 11.43 -20.12
N ARG A 15 20.57 10.50 -19.23
CA ARG A 15 20.69 9.09 -19.62
C ARG A 15 19.36 8.36 -19.42
N ARG A 16 18.75 7.91 -20.52
CA ARG A 16 17.47 7.19 -20.51
C ARG A 16 17.55 5.95 -19.60
N GLY A 17 16.56 5.79 -18.72
CA GLY A 17 16.47 4.66 -17.80
C GLY A 17 17.30 4.79 -16.52
N GLN A 18 17.91 5.95 -16.26
CA GLN A 18 18.66 6.22 -15.04
C GLN A 18 18.05 7.36 -14.23
N ILE A 19 18.28 7.32 -12.92
CA ILE A 19 17.82 8.34 -11.97
C ILE A 19 19.02 9.19 -11.52
N ALA A 20 18.82 10.50 -11.45
CA ALA A 20 19.84 11.45 -11.00
C ALA A 20 19.88 11.63 -9.47
N VAL A 21 18.94 11.00 -8.76
CA VAL A 21 18.79 11.09 -7.30
C VAL A 21 18.89 9.68 -6.72
N ASN A 22 19.73 9.49 -5.70
CA ASN A 22 19.93 8.21 -5.01
C ASN A 22 19.48 8.25 -3.55
N ARG A 23 18.66 9.23 -3.18
CA ARG A 23 18.13 9.41 -1.82
C ARG A 23 16.61 9.44 -1.86
N GLY A 24 16.00 8.93 -0.80
CA GLY A 24 14.56 8.98 -0.56
C GLY A 24 14.28 8.85 0.92
N HIS A 25 13.10 9.31 1.34
CA HIS A 25 12.58 9.05 2.67
C HIS A 25 11.67 7.83 2.60
N PHE A 26 11.96 6.87 3.45
CA PHE A 26 11.32 5.57 3.45
C PHE A 26 10.71 5.35 4.83
N LEU A 27 9.49 4.80 4.89
CA LEU A 27 8.94 4.33 6.15
C LEU A 27 9.86 3.27 6.75
N ASP A 28 10.11 3.36 8.06
CA ASP A 28 10.97 2.41 8.78
C ASP A 28 10.26 1.05 8.99
N ASP A 29 8.93 1.08 9.03
CA ASP A 29 8.09 -0.10 9.25
C ASP A 29 8.14 -1.10 8.09
N ASP A 30 7.84 -2.36 8.43
CA ASP A 30 7.66 -3.42 7.44
C ASP A 30 6.36 -3.22 6.65
N LEU A 31 6.48 -2.76 5.41
CA LEU A 31 5.37 -2.59 4.47
C LEU A 31 4.70 -3.92 4.08
N ALA A 32 5.31 -5.07 4.38
CA ALA A 32 4.69 -6.37 4.20
C ALA A 32 3.79 -6.78 5.38
N GLY A 33 3.97 -6.17 6.56
CA GLY A 33 3.17 -6.44 7.75
C GLY A 33 1.73 -5.98 7.56
N PHE A 34 0.77 -6.86 7.86
CA PHE A 34 -0.66 -6.56 7.86
C PHE A 34 -1.42 -7.61 8.67
N ASP A 35 -2.28 -7.16 9.59
CA ASP A 35 -3.16 -8.05 10.36
C ASP A 35 -4.41 -8.40 9.53
N ALA A 36 -4.24 -9.34 8.60
CA ALA A 36 -5.31 -9.72 7.67
C ALA A 36 -6.60 -10.21 8.38
N PRO A 37 -6.55 -11.11 9.39
CA PRO A 37 -7.74 -11.54 10.10
C PRO A 37 -8.49 -10.39 10.79
N PHE A 38 -7.76 -9.42 11.35
CA PHE A 38 -8.38 -8.25 11.99
C PHE A 38 -9.23 -7.43 11.01
N PHE A 39 -8.75 -7.28 9.76
CA PHE A 39 -9.47 -6.57 8.69
C PHE A 39 -10.36 -7.50 7.84
N ALA A 40 -10.67 -8.71 8.32
CA ALA A 40 -11.48 -9.70 7.62
C ALA A 40 -10.97 -10.05 6.20
N ALA A 41 -9.65 -9.99 5.99
CA ALA A 41 -9.00 -10.39 4.75
C ALA A 41 -8.39 -11.80 4.88
N SER A 42 -8.42 -12.58 3.80
CA SER A 42 -7.67 -13.83 3.73
C SER A 42 -6.17 -13.55 3.60
N LYS A 43 -5.34 -14.57 3.86
CA LYS A 43 -3.89 -14.44 3.69
C LYS A 43 -3.55 -14.18 2.21
N GLU A 44 -4.22 -14.89 1.31
CA GLU A 44 -4.04 -14.80 -0.13
C GLU A 44 -4.42 -13.41 -0.66
N ASP A 45 -5.51 -12.82 -0.15
CA ASP A 45 -5.93 -11.46 -0.49
C ASP A 45 -4.93 -10.44 0.04
N ALA A 46 -4.51 -10.56 1.31
CA ALA A 46 -3.54 -9.67 1.91
C ALA A 46 -2.19 -9.63 1.18
N GLU A 47 -1.76 -10.76 0.61
CA GLU A 47 -0.53 -10.85 -0.19
C GLU A 47 -0.60 -10.02 -1.49
N VAL A 48 -1.77 -9.89 -2.09
CA VAL A 48 -1.96 -9.13 -3.35
C VAL A 48 -2.44 -7.70 -3.12
N MET A 49 -2.96 -7.37 -1.94
CA MET A 49 -3.39 -6.03 -1.58
C MET A 49 -2.26 -5.02 -1.70
N ASP A 50 -2.58 -3.83 -2.23
CA ASP A 50 -1.68 -2.70 -2.29
C ASP A 50 -1.23 -2.31 -0.86
N PRO A 51 0.09 -2.20 -0.58
CA PRO A 51 0.58 -1.69 0.70
C PRO A 51 -0.04 -0.35 1.11
N GLN A 52 -0.36 0.53 0.16
CA GLN A 52 -1.04 1.80 0.42
C GLN A 52 -2.46 1.58 0.97
N GLN A 53 -3.20 0.59 0.45
CA GLN A 53 -4.52 0.22 0.95
C GLN A 53 -4.44 -0.39 2.35
N ARG A 54 -3.45 -1.27 2.59
CA ARG A 54 -3.22 -1.89 3.91
C ARG A 54 -2.89 -0.84 4.97
N LEU A 55 -1.96 0.07 4.67
CA LEU A 55 -1.62 1.19 5.54
C LEU A 55 -2.83 2.11 5.80
N LEU A 56 -3.67 2.37 4.79
CA LEU A 56 -4.87 3.18 4.97
C LEU A 56 -5.82 2.56 6.01
N LEU A 57 -6.02 1.23 5.97
CA LEU A 57 -6.86 0.53 6.93
C LEU A 57 -6.32 0.63 8.35
N GLU A 58 -5.02 0.35 8.54
CA GLU A 58 -4.36 0.45 9.84
C GLU A 58 -4.38 1.87 10.40
N CYS A 59 -4.04 2.86 9.57
CA CYS A 59 -4.06 4.27 9.97
C CYS A 59 -5.47 4.74 10.34
N THR A 60 -6.49 4.31 9.59
CA THR A 60 -7.89 4.66 9.89
C THR A 60 -8.29 4.07 11.25
N TYR A 61 -7.98 2.81 11.50
CA TYR A 61 -8.28 2.17 12.77
C TYR A 61 -7.57 2.87 13.94
N ARG A 62 -6.25 3.12 13.83
CA ARG A 62 -5.47 3.84 14.85
C ARG A 62 -6.00 5.26 15.09
N ALA A 63 -6.47 5.96 14.05
CA ALA A 63 -7.05 7.29 14.18
C ALA A 63 -8.37 7.25 14.98
N LEU A 64 -9.23 6.27 14.72
CA LEU A 64 -10.46 6.06 15.47
C LEU A 64 -10.18 5.70 16.94
N GLU A 65 -9.23 4.80 17.20
CA GLU A 65 -8.78 4.47 18.56
C GLU A 65 -8.23 5.69 19.29
N ASN A 66 -7.38 6.48 18.63
CA ASN A 66 -6.83 7.70 19.20
C ASN A 66 -7.92 8.73 19.55
N ALA A 67 -9.00 8.78 18.76
CA ALA A 67 -10.17 9.60 19.03
C ALA A 67 -11.11 9.02 20.11
N GLY A 68 -10.86 7.81 20.61
CA GLY A 68 -11.76 7.12 21.55
C GLY A 68 -13.10 6.71 20.91
N LEU A 69 -13.12 6.53 19.59
CA LEU A 69 -14.31 6.17 18.82
C LEU A 69 -14.27 4.68 18.47
N PRO A 70 -15.01 3.82 19.21
CA PRO A 70 -15.14 2.42 18.86
C PRO A 70 -15.88 2.26 17.51
N MET A 71 -15.51 1.23 16.74
CA MET A 71 -16.00 1.03 15.37
C MET A 71 -17.54 0.89 15.32
N GLU A 72 -18.14 0.30 16.34
CA GLU A 72 -19.60 0.11 16.47
C GLU A 72 -20.34 1.45 16.53
N LYS A 73 -19.69 2.53 16.97
CA LYS A 73 -20.28 3.89 16.98
C LYS A 73 -20.17 4.60 15.64
N VAL A 74 -19.25 4.18 14.78
CA VAL A 74 -19.08 4.73 13.42
C VAL A 74 -19.92 3.95 12.42
N SER A 75 -20.06 2.64 12.61
CA SER A 75 -20.86 1.77 11.76
C SER A 75 -22.31 2.25 11.64
N GLY A 76 -22.84 2.27 10.40
CA GLY A 76 -24.20 2.73 10.11
C GLY A 76 -24.43 4.24 10.18
N THR A 77 -23.41 5.03 10.54
CA THR A 77 -23.51 6.49 10.54
C THR A 77 -23.29 7.07 9.14
N ARG A 78 -23.57 8.37 8.98
CA ARG A 78 -23.27 9.12 7.75
C ARG A 78 -21.82 9.59 7.69
N THR A 79 -20.88 8.72 8.07
CA THR A 79 -19.45 8.99 8.02
C THR A 79 -18.92 8.79 6.61
N SER A 80 -18.20 9.76 6.07
CA SER A 80 -17.54 9.69 4.77
C SER A 80 -16.03 9.56 4.92
N VAL A 81 -15.40 8.88 3.97
CA VAL A 81 -13.94 8.71 3.91
C VAL A 81 -13.44 9.40 2.65
N TYR A 82 -12.42 10.25 2.80
CA TYR A 82 -11.70 10.87 1.70
C TYR A 82 -10.23 10.49 1.85
N SER A 83 -9.64 9.91 0.80
CA SER A 83 -8.25 9.48 0.79
C SER A 83 -7.54 9.97 -0.47
N GLY A 84 -6.34 10.51 -0.30
CA GLY A 84 -5.44 10.81 -1.40
C GLY A 84 -4.60 9.58 -1.70
N VAL A 85 -4.68 9.08 -2.94
CA VAL A 85 -3.87 7.94 -3.40
C VAL A 85 -2.89 8.45 -4.45
N PHE A 86 -1.65 7.98 -4.40
CA PHE A 86 -0.64 8.31 -5.39
C PHE A 86 -0.11 7.04 -6.06
N SER A 87 0.00 7.12 -7.38
CA SER A 87 0.46 6.06 -8.29
C SER A 87 -0.30 4.72 -8.19
N ASN A 88 -0.02 3.84 -9.15
CA ASN A 88 -0.52 2.47 -9.24
C ASN A 88 0.65 1.49 -9.38
N ASP A 89 1.80 1.84 -8.80
CA ASP A 89 3.07 1.14 -9.02
C ASP A 89 3.02 -0.29 -8.51
N TRP A 90 2.22 -0.57 -7.47
CA TRP A 90 2.03 -1.93 -6.96
C TRP A 90 1.37 -2.84 -7.99
N GLN A 91 0.32 -2.35 -8.66
CA GLN A 91 -0.32 -3.08 -9.76
C GLN A 91 0.67 -3.29 -10.92
N HIS A 92 1.46 -2.29 -11.28
CA HIS A 92 2.49 -2.43 -12.31
C HIS A 92 3.59 -3.44 -11.93
N LEU A 93 3.97 -3.50 -10.65
CA LEU A 93 4.94 -4.49 -10.15
C LEU A 93 4.38 -5.91 -10.21
N GLN A 94 3.10 -6.11 -9.87
CA GLN A 94 2.46 -7.42 -9.95
C GLN A 94 2.36 -7.95 -11.38
N CYS A 95 2.20 -7.06 -12.37
CA CYS A 95 2.04 -7.45 -13.76
C CYS A 95 3.34 -7.33 -14.58
N LYS A 96 4.48 -7.11 -13.91
CA LYS A 96 5.80 -7.04 -14.58
C LYS A 96 6.27 -8.39 -15.13
N ASP A 97 5.93 -9.48 -14.44
CA ASP A 97 6.06 -10.86 -14.95
C ASP A 97 4.68 -11.31 -15.45
N GLY A 98 4.50 -11.32 -16.78
CA GLY A 98 3.19 -11.48 -17.44
C GLY A 98 2.42 -12.77 -17.14
N GLU A 99 3.03 -13.75 -16.47
CA GLU A 99 2.39 -15.00 -16.05
C GLU A 99 1.77 -14.93 -14.64
N GLN A 100 2.02 -13.87 -13.85
CA GLN A 100 1.62 -13.75 -12.45
C GLN A 100 0.79 -12.50 -12.10
N CYS A 101 0.20 -11.83 -13.09
CA CYS A 101 -0.69 -10.69 -12.84
C CYS A 101 -1.96 -11.18 -12.12
N LYS A 102 -1.97 -11.14 -10.79
CA LYS A 102 -3.12 -11.48 -9.94
C LYS A 102 -4.06 -10.28 -9.90
N THR A 103 -5.10 -10.28 -10.73
CA THR A 103 -6.05 -9.15 -10.85
C THR A 103 -7.13 -9.12 -9.76
N THR A 104 -6.95 -9.84 -8.65
CA THR A 104 -7.95 -9.85 -7.57
C THR A 104 -7.89 -8.54 -6.80
N THR A 105 -8.79 -7.61 -7.13
CA THR A 105 -9.09 -6.49 -6.23
C THR A 105 -10.05 -7.03 -5.18
N ALA A 106 -9.53 -7.45 -4.03
CA ALA A 106 -10.34 -7.82 -2.88
C ALA A 106 -10.97 -6.56 -2.26
N LEU A 107 -12.03 -6.07 -2.90
CA LEU A 107 -13.03 -5.18 -2.33
C LEU A 107 -14.40 -5.83 -2.55
N GLY A 108 -14.54 -7.06 -2.05
CA GLY A 108 -15.81 -7.75 -1.93
C GLY A 108 -16.29 -7.67 -0.50
N VAL A 109 -16.99 -6.58 -0.16
CA VAL A 109 -17.83 -6.56 1.04
C VAL A 109 -18.96 -7.56 0.80
N GLN A 110 -19.08 -8.59 1.63
CA GLN A 110 -20.35 -9.28 1.87
C GLN A 110 -20.71 -9.15 3.34
#